data_AF-A0A7V5N3J4-F1
#
_entry.id   AF-A0A7V5N3J4-F1
#
_cell.length_a   1.000
_cell.length_b   1.000
_cell.length_c   1.000
_cell.angle_alpha   90.00
_cell.angle_beta   90.00
_cell.angle_gamma   90.00
#
_symmetry.space_group_name_H-M   'P 1'
#
loop_
_entity.id
_entity.type
_entity.pdbx_description
1 polymer ?
#
loop_
_entity_poly.entity_id
_entity_poly.type
_entity_poly.pdbx_seq_one_letter_code
_entity_poly.pdbx_strand_id
1 'polypeptide(L)' 'MSKVRVAIIGVGNGASSFVQEVEFYRNVTDNELVPGFMHVNLGGYHLSDIEFSAAIDIDK' A
#
# COMPACT_ATOMS: atom_id res chain seq x y z
N MET A 1 7.38 6.29 11.94
CA MET A 1 7.65 4.91 12.41
C MET A 1 8.59 4.22 11.42
N SER A 2 8.97 2.96 11.66
CA SER A 2 9.68 2.16 10.65
C SER A 2 8.76 1.87 9.46
N LYS A 3 9.31 1.94 8.25
CA LYS A 3 8.59 1.58 7.02
C LYS A 3 8.26 0.08 6.98
N VAL A 4 7.09 -0.26 6.46
CA VAL A 4 6.72 -1.63 6.09
C VAL A 4 7.21 -1.88 4.68
N ARG A 5 8.30 -2.64 4.56
CA ARG A 5 8.92 -2.93 3.27
C ARG A 5 8.17 -4.05 2.58
N VAL A 6 7.57 -3.74 1.43
CA VAL A 6 6.75 -4.66 0.65
C VAL A 6 7.47 -5.03 -0.63
N ALA A 7 7.48 -6.32 -0.95
CA ALA A 7 7.89 -6.85 -2.24
C ALA A 7 6.66 -7.40 -2.98
N ILE A 8 6.54 -7.09 -4.27
CA ILE A 8 5.47 -7.59 -5.14
C ILE A 8 6.03 -8.71 -6.02
N ILE A 9 5.38 -9.88 -6.02
CA ILE A 9 5.68 -10.99 -6.93
C ILE A 9 4.50 -11.16 -7.87
N GLY A 10 4.69 -10.82 -9.15
CA GLY A 10 3.62 -10.67 -10.13
C GLY A 10 3.10 -9.22 -10.18
N VAL A 11 3.54 -8.48 -11.18
CA VAL A 11 3.19 -7.09 -11.48
C VAL A 11 2.05 -7.06 -12.51
N GLY A 12 0.87 -7.48 -12.07
CA GLY A 12 -0.37 -7.43 -12.86
C GLY A 12 -1.34 -6.34 -12.39
N ASN A 13 -2.60 -6.46 -12.80
CA ASN A 13 -3.67 -5.52 -12.41
C ASN A 13 -3.82 -5.39 -10.89
N GLY A 14 -3.72 -6.50 -10.14
CA GLY A 14 -3.80 -6.46 -8.67
C GLY A 14 -2.68 -5.65 -8.03
N ALA A 15 -1.44 -5.79 -8.53
CA ALA A 15 -0.31 -4.98 -8.08
C ALA A 15 -0.51 -3.49 -8.44
N SER A 16 -1.00 -3.21 -9.65
CA SER A 16 -1.28 -1.86 -10.11
C SER A 16 -2.32 -1.14 -9.25
N SER A 17 -3.47 -1.79 -8.99
CA SER A 17 -4.50 -1.26 -8.09
C SER A 17 -3.96 -1.02 -6.69
N PHE A 18 -3.20 -1.97 -6.13
CA PHE A 18 -2.65 -1.84 -4.79
C PHE A 18 -1.67 -0.66 -4.66
N VAL A 19 -0.74 -0.51 -5.61
CA VAL A 19 0.21 0.62 -5.60
C VAL A 19 -0.52 1.95 -5.74
N GLN A 20 -1.51 2.03 -6.63
CA GLN A 20 -2.30 3.25 -6.82
C GLN A 20 -3.13 3.61 -5.59
N GLU A 21 -3.78 2.64 -4.95
CA GLU A 21 -4.60 2.88 -3.76
C GLU A 21 -3.76 3.34 -2.58
N VAL A 22 -2.62 2.69 -2.33
CA VAL A 22 -1.67 3.14 -1.29
C VAL A 22 -1.25 4.58 -1.53
N GLU A 23 -0.92 4.92 -2.78
CA GLU A 23 -0.40 6.25 -3.08
C GLU A 23 -1.49 7.34 -3.15
N PHE A 24 -2.70 6.98 -3.57
CA PHE A 24 -3.86 7.86 -3.55
C PHE A 24 -4.28 8.21 -2.11
N TYR A 25 -4.27 7.23 -1.21
CA TYR A 25 -4.68 7.41 0.18
C TYR A 25 -3.53 7.69 1.15
N ARG A 26 -2.30 7.90 0.68
CA ARG A 26 -1.13 8.10 1.57
C ARG A 26 -1.26 9.29 2.54
N ASN A 27 -2.13 10.26 2.27
CA ASN A 27 -2.31 11.46 3.09
C ASN A 27 -3.62 11.48 3.88
N VAL A 28 -4.41 10.39 3.88
CA VAL A 28 -5.64 10.37 4.67
C VAL A 28 -5.32 10.48 6.15
N THR A 29 -6.28 10.97 6.93
CA THR A 29 -6.10 11.05 8.39
C THR A 29 -6.43 9.71 9.05
N ASP A 30 -5.80 9.41 10.20
CA ASP A 30 -5.94 8.11 10.89
C ASP A 30 -7.39 7.68 11.16
N ASN A 31 -8.32 8.64 11.31
CA ASN A 31 -9.72 8.39 11.63
C ASN A 31 -10.67 8.56 10.43
N GLU A 32 -10.12 8.73 9.22
CA GLU A 32 -10.91 8.88 8.01
C GLU A 32 -11.50 7.54 7.55
N LEU A 33 -12.75 7.56 7.10
CA LEU A 33 -13.39 6.37 6.55
C LEU A 33 -13.08 6.27 5.06
N VAL A 34 -12.15 5.38 4.72
CA VAL A 34 -11.77 5.11 3.33
C VAL A 34 -12.52 3.89 2.82
N PRO A 35 -13.30 3.99 1.72
CA PRO A 35 -13.98 2.84 1.14
C PRO A 35 -13.01 1.70 0.80
N GLY A 36 -13.30 0.49 1.27
CA GLY A 36 -12.47 -0.70 1.03
C GLY A 36 -11.38 -0.95 2.07
N PHE A 37 -11.05 0.01 2.92
CA PHE A 37 -10.11 -0.17 4.03
C PHE A 37 -10.87 -0.41 5.34
N MET A 38 -10.49 -1.46 6.08
CA MET A 38 -11.04 -1.68 7.42
C MET A 38 -10.51 -0.66 8.43
N HIS A 39 -9.24 -0.27 8.29
CA HIS A 39 -8.56 0.70 9.14
C HIS A 39 -7.52 1.46 8.31
N VAL A 40 -7.47 2.79 8.44
CA VAL A 40 -6.41 3.63 7.84
C VAL A 40 -5.08 3.48 8.57
N ASN A 41 -5.16 3.34 9.89
CA ASN A 41 -4.04 3.02 10.76
C ASN A 41 -4.29 1.69 11.46
N LEU A 42 -3.41 0.71 11.23
CA LEU A 42 -3.50 -0.60 11.85
C LEU A 42 -2.28 -0.84 12.74
N GLY A 43 -2.50 -0.87 14.06
CA GLY A 43 -1.43 -1.15 15.02
C GLY A 43 -0.29 -0.11 15.01
N GLY A 44 -0.60 1.13 14.63
CA GLY A 44 0.37 2.23 14.49
C GLY A 44 0.86 2.44 13.06
N TYR A 45 0.64 1.49 12.14
CA TYR A 45 1.06 1.61 10.74
C TYR A 45 -0.02 2.31 9.91
N HIS A 46 0.35 3.46 9.37
CA HIS A 46 -0.47 4.21 8.43
C HIS A 46 -0.25 3.70 7.00
N LEU A 47 -1.18 3.98 6.07
CA LEU A 47 -1.02 3.63 4.65
C LEU A 47 0.29 4.18 4.06
N SER A 48 0.70 5.38 4.48
CA SER A 48 1.99 6.01 4.08
C SER A 48 3.24 5.27 4.56
N ASP A 49 3.10 4.33 5.51
CA ASP A 49 4.23 3.55 6.01
C ASP A 49 4.57 2.36 5.09
N ILE A 50 3.70 2.04 4.13
CA ILE A 50 3.99 1.05 3.09
C ILE A 50 5.07 1.60 2.15
N GLU A 51 6.16 0.85 1.99
CA GLU A 51 7.25 1.15 1.07
C GLU A 51 7.42 -0.02 0.11
N PHE A 52 7.08 0.18 -1.16
CA PHE A 52 7.35 -0.79 -2.22
C PHE A 52 8.86 -0.83 -2.51
N SER A 53 9.54 -1.82 -1.92
CA SER A 53 10.99 -1.96 -1.98
C SER A 53 11.49 -2.86 -3.11
N ALA A 54 10.63 -3.74 -3.65
CA ALA A 54 10.98 -4.65 -4.73
C ALA A 54 9.74 -5.08 -5.53
N ALA A 55 9.96 -5.42 -6.79
CA ALA A 55 8.96 -6.05 -7.65
C ALA A 55 9.65 -7.07 -8.57
N ILE A 56 9.03 -8.23 -8.79
CA ILE A 56 9.52 -9.30 -9.66
C ILE A 56 8.38 -9.78 -10.55
N ASP A 57 8.63 -9.83 -11.86
CA ASP A 57 7.74 -10.43 -12.86
C ASP A 57 8.56 -11.26 -13.86
N ILE A 58 7.88 -12.07 -14.68
CA ILE A 58 8.46 -12.83 -15.79
C ILE A 58 8.20 -12.18 -17.15
N ASP A 59 7.32 -11.18 -17.22
CA ASP A 59 7.07 -10.42 -18.44
C ASP A 59 8.34 -9.64 -18.86
N LYS A 60 8.48 -9.47 -20.18
CA LYS A 60 9.72 -9.04 -20.83
C LYS A 60 10.00 -7.54 -20.72
#